data_AF-A0A259NI91-F1
#
_entry.id   AF-A0A259NI91-F1
#
_cell.length_a   1.000
_cell.length_b   1.000
_cell.length_c   1.000
_cell.angle_alpha   90.00
_cell.angle_beta   90.00
_cell.angle_gamma   90.00
#
_symmetry.space_group_name_H-M   'P 1'
#
loop_
_entity.id
_entity.type
_entity.pdbx_description
1 polymer ?
#
loop_
_entity_poly.entity_id
_entity_poly.type
_entity_poly.pdbx_seq_one_letter_code
_entity_poly.pdbx_strand_id
1 'polypeptide(L)'
;MKLAAVGRFVLTSLIVGIAVYLGYQLWLRYMDSPWTRDGRVRANIVQITADVGGRVVAVPVHDNEFVHRGDVLFEVDPARYQLALANAKAHLAATRATLEMKRQQAKRRVALDPEVVSAEQNNDTQMAAQEAMAAYDQAKAELDLAKLNLQRATVRAPVNGYVTNLLLRPGDYAAVGAPKMAIVDADSFWVYGYFEETRLRHVQVGDPAQVTLLGHTKAISGRVASIAYAIADRDNPVAPDLTADVNPVFNWVRLASRIPVRIKLEKIPANVHIAAGMTCTVVIKPRHGNEAKAASIIKTPTPG
;
A
#
# COMPACT_ATOMS: atom_id res chain seq x y z
N MET A 1 -35.22 70.96 4.26
CA MET A 1 -35.50 69.82 3.35
C MET A 1 -34.27 69.15 2.72
N LYS A 2 -33.05 69.73 2.76
CA LYS A 2 -31.85 69.13 2.13
C LYS A 2 -31.13 68.05 2.96
N LEU A 3 -31.21 68.11 4.30
CA LEU A 3 -30.56 67.13 5.20
C LEU A 3 -31.13 65.71 5.07
N ALA A 4 -32.44 65.55 4.87
CA ALA A 4 -33.07 64.24 4.69
C ALA A 4 -32.69 63.58 3.35
N ALA A 5 -32.45 64.38 2.31
CA ALA A 5 -31.98 63.89 1.01
C ALA A 5 -30.51 63.44 1.09
N VAL A 6 -29.64 64.24 1.72
CA VAL A 6 -28.23 63.90 1.96
C VAL A 6 -28.09 62.65 2.83
N GLY A 7 -28.89 62.53 3.90
CA GLY A 7 -28.91 61.34 4.75
C GLY A 7 -29.29 60.06 3.99
N ARG A 8 -30.23 60.15 3.04
CA ARG A 8 -30.57 59.03 2.16
C ARG A 8 -29.43 58.62 1.24
N PHE A 9 -28.72 59.58 0.63
CA PHE A 9 -27.56 59.28 -0.23
C PHE A 9 -26.40 58.65 0.55
N VAL A 10 -26.11 59.14 1.75
CA VAL A 10 -25.08 58.53 2.61
C VAL A 10 -25.46 57.10 2.99
N LEU A 11 -26.73 56.86 3.32
CA LEU A 11 -27.23 55.52 3.65
C LEU A 11 -27.15 54.56 2.46
N THR A 12 -27.57 54.97 1.25
CA THR A 12 -27.44 54.12 0.06
C THR A 12 -25.99 53.87 -0.31
N SER A 13 -25.10 54.87 -0.24
CA SER A 13 -23.67 54.67 -0.46
C SER A 13 -23.04 53.72 0.56
N LEU A 14 -23.44 53.79 1.84
CA LEU A 14 -22.98 52.87 2.87
C LEU A 14 -23.44 51.42 2.59
N ILE A 15 -24.71 51.23 2.22
CA ILE A 15 -25.26 49.91 1.86
C ILE A 15 -24.53 49.33 0.65
N VAL A 16 -24.30 50.14 -0.38
CA VAL A 16 -23.54 49.72 -1.57
C VAL A 16 -22.10 49.37 -1.21
N GLY A 17 -21.44 50.17 -0.37
CA GLY A 17 -20.09 49.88 0.13
C GLY A 17 -20.01 48.55 0.89
N ILE A 18 -20.99 48.27 1.77
CA ILE A 18 -21.09 46.99 2.49
C ILE A 18 -21.35 45.84 1.52
N ALA A 19 -22.25 46.01 0.55
CA ALA A 19 -22.56 44.98 -0.44
C ALA A 19 -21.33 44.63 -1.31
N VAL A 20 -20.57 45.64 -1.76
CA VAL A 20 -19.32 45.45 -2.51
C VAL A 20 -18.27 44.75 -1.63
N TYR A 21 -18.14 45.15 -0.37
CA TYR A 21 -17.20 44.52 0.57
C TYR A 21 -17.55 43.04 0.83
N LEU A 22 -18.83 42.73 1.08
CA LEU A 22 -19.30 41.36 1.27
C LEU A 22 -19.13 40.52 -0.01
N GLY A 23 -19.44 41.11 -1.17
CA GLY A 23 -19.23 40.46 -2.47
C GLY A 23 -17.76 40.15 -2.73
N TYR A 24 -16.87 41.10 -2.41
CA TYR A 24 -15.42 40.92 -2.53
C TYR A 24 -14.88 39.85 -1.57
N GLN A 25 -15.33 39.85 -0.30
CA GLN A 25 -14.97 38.81 0.67
C GLN A 25 -15.46 37.42 0.27
N LEU A 26 -16.67 37.32 -0.27
CA LEU A 26 -17.22 36.06 -0.76
C LEU A 26 -16.44 35.55 -1.98
N TRP A 27 -16.06 36.46 -2.87
CA TRP A 27 -15.27 36.14 -4.06
C TRP A 27 -13.89 35.59 -3.69
N LEU A 28 -13.15 36.27 -2.80
CA LEU A 28 -11.86 35.78 -2.30
C LEU A 28 -12.00 34.40 -1.64
N ARG A 29 -13.01 34.21 -0.76
CA ARG A 29 -13.26 32.90 -0.15
C ARG A 29 -13.53 31.80 -1.17
N TYR A 30 -14.31 32.09 -2.22
CA TYR A 30 -14.64 31.11 -3.25
C TYR A 30 -13.45 30.79 -4.15
N MET A 31 -12.62 31.80 -4.44
CA MET A 31 -11.43 31.64 -5.28
C MET A 31 -10.29 30.90 -4.55
N ASP A 32 -10.09 31.20 -3.26
CA ASP A 32 -8.95 30.70 -2.48
C ASP A 32 -9.21 29.34 -1.82
N SER A 33 -10.47 28.91 -1.71
CA SER A 33 -10.79 27.58 -1.16
C SER A 33 -10.35 26.48 -2.13
N PRO A 34 -9.34 25.66 -1.78
CA PRO A 34 -8.91 24.57 -2.65
C PRO A 34 -9.93 23.44 -2.58
N TRP A 35 -10.73 23.29 -3.63
CA TRP A 35 -11.62 22.14 -3.81
C TRP A 35 -11.49 21.55 -5.20
N THR A 36 -11.79 20.26 -5.33
CA THR A 36 -11.87 19.55 -6.61
C THR A 36 -12.99 18.52 -6.56
N ARG A 37 -13.77 18.42 -7.63
CA ARG A 37 -14.74 17.32 -7.84
C ARG A 37 -14.10 16.08 -8.45
N ASP A 38 -12.86 16.20 -8.89
CA ASP A 38 -12.12 15.12 -9.50
C ASP A 38 -11.22 14.49 -8.44
N GLY A 39 -11.85 13.77 -7.52
CA GLY A 39 -11.18 12.89 -6.58
C GLY A 39 -11.38 11.44 -6.98
N ARG A 40 -10.39 10.59 -6.71
CA ARG A 40 -10.48 9.14 -6.88
C ARG A 40 -10.01 8.41 -5.64
N VAL A 41 -10.84 7.50 -5.15
CA VAL A 41 -10.47 6.57 -4.08
C VAL A 41 -9.49 5.53 -4.63
N ARG A 42 -8.45 5.23 -3.86
CA ARG A 42 -7.46 4.18 -4.14
C ARG A 42 -7.26 3.35 -2.87
N ALA A 43 -6.78 2.13 -3.07
CA ALA A 43 -6.37 1.22 -2.02
C ALA A 43 -5.17 0.40 -2.51
N ASN A 44 -4.42 -0.23 -1.60
CA ASN A 44 -3.42 -1.19 -2.02
C ASN A 44 -4.13 -2.43 -2.56
N ILE A 45 -3.69 -2.89 -3.73
CA ILE A 45 -4.18 -4.11 -4.35
C ILE A 45 -3.03 -5.11 -4.29
N VAL A 46 -3.21 -6.17 -3.50
CA VAL A 46 -2.21 -7.23 -3.37
C VAL A 46 -2.58 -8.33 -4.34
N GLN A 47 -1.72 -8.58 -5.32
CA GLN A 47 -1.88 -9.69 -6.25
C GLN A 47 -1.45 -10.99 -5.57
N ILE A 48 -2.34 -11.97 -5.56
CA ILE A 48 -2.08 -13.27 -4.95
C ILE A 48 -1.64 -14.24 -6.04
N THR A 49 -0.43 -14.76 -5.86
CA THR A 49 0.23 -15.73 -6.73
C THR A 49 0.45 -17.02 -5.95
N ALA A 50 0.70 -18.12 -6.67
CA ALA A 50 1.20 -19.34 -6.04
C ALA A 50 2.72 -19.28 -5.93
N ASP A 51 3.25 -19.63 -4.75
CA ASP A 51 4.70 -19.79 -4.53
C ASP A 51 5.19 -21.14 -5.07
N VAL A 52 4.32 -22.15 -5.07
CA VAL A 52 4.59 -23.50 -5.56
C VAL A 52 3.57 -23.93 -6.60
N GLY A 53 4.03 -24.61 -7.65
CA GLY A 53 3.20 -24.97 -8.80
C GLY A 53 2.49 -26.31 -8.63
N GLY A 54 1.19 -26.35 -8.94
CA GLY A 54 0.44 -27.60 -8.93
C GLY A 54 -1.04 -27.42 -9.22
N ARG A 55 -1.79 -28.52 -9.16
CA ARG A 55 -3.25 -28.50 -9.36
C ARG A 55 -3.95 -27.98 -8.11
N VAL A 56 -4.93 -27.11 -8.27
CA VAL A 56 -5.72 -26.56 -7.16
C VAL A 56 -6.77 -27.58 -6.75
N VAL A 57 -6.82 -27.91 -5.46
CA VAL A 57 -7.76 -28.87 -4.87
C VAL A 57 -8.97 -28.17 -4.29
N ALA A 58 -8.76 -27.05 -3.61
CA ALA A 58 -9.81 -26.30 -2.94
C ALA A 58 -9.62 -24.79 -3.09
N VAL A 59 -10.73 -24.07 -3.20
CA VAL A 59 -10.81 -22.61 -3.19
C VAL A 59 -11.97 -22.26 -2.24
N PRO A 60 -11.72 -22.10 -0.93
CA PRO A 60 -12.78 -21.88 0.06
C PRO A 60 -13.33 -20.44 0.08
N VAL A 61 -12.85 -19.55 -0.78
CA VAL A 61 -13.26 -18.13 -0.85
C VAL A 61 -14.09 -17.85 -2.10
N HIS A 62 -14.94 -16.83 -2.01
CA HIS A 62 -15.77 -16.35 -3.11
C HIS A 62 -15.35 -14.95 -3.56
N ASP A 63 -15.77 -14.56 -4.75
CA ASP A 63 -15.49 -13.21 -5.26
C ASP A 63 -16.25 -12.15 -4.43
N ASN A 64 -15.56 -11.06 -4.10
CA ASN A 64 -16.02 -9.96 -3.23
C ASN A 64 -16.23 -10.35 -1.75
N GLU A 65 -15.76 -11.52 -1.33
CA GLU A 65 -15.77 -11.93 0.08
C GLU A 65 -14.70 -11.18 0.89
N PHE A 66 -15.03 -10.83 2.14
CA PHE A 66 -14.07 -10.26 3.08
C PHE A 66 -13.26 -11.37 3.76
N VAL A 67 -11.94 -11.28 3.66
CA VAL A 67 -11.00 -12.22 4.27
C VAL A 67 -10.09 -11.51 5.26
N HIS A 68 -9.74 -12.21 6.34
CA HIS A 68 -8.75 -11.74 7.30
C HIS A 68 -7.36 -12.26 6.93
N ARG A 69 -6.35 -11.56 7.42
CA ARG A 69 -4.96 -11.99 7.29
C ARG A 69 -4.79 -13.40 7.87
N GLY A 70 -4.28 -14.32 7.05
CA GLY A 70 -4.03 -15.71 7.41
C GLY A 70 -5.11 -16.69 6.92
N ASP A 71 -6.25 -16.19 6.46
CA ASP A 71 -7.32 -17.03 5.91
C ASP A 71 -6.83 -17.76 4.65
N VAL A 72 -7.31 -18.99 4.46
CA VAL A 72 -6.94 -19.82 3.30
C VAL A 72 -7.67 -19.29 2.08
N LEU A 73 -6.92 -19.02 1.01
CA LEU A 73 -7.49 -18.55 -0.26
C LEU A 73 -7.67 -19.71 -1.24
N PHE A 74 -6.64 -20.53 -1.38
CA PHE A 74 -6.69 -21.76 -2.17
C PHE A 74 -5.58 -22.71 -1.75
N GLU A 75 -5.80 -23.99 -2.06
CA GLU A 75 -4.86 -25.07 -1.76
C GLU A 75 -4.42 -25.76 -3.03
N VAL A 76 -3.10 -25.84 -3.21
CA VAL A 76 -2.44 -26.66 -4.22
C VAL A 76 -2.29 -28.08 -3.68
N ASP A 77 -2.45 -29.08 -4.55
CA ASP A 77 -2.34 -30.49 -4.22
C ASP A 77 -1.05 -30.78 -3.42
N PRO A 78 -1.17 -31.16 -2.14
CA PRO A 78 -0.02 -31.35 -1.27
C PRO A 78 0.68 -32.70 -1.51
N ALA A 79 0.08 -33.64 -2.25
CA ALA A 79 0.56 -35.02 -2.33
C ALA A 79 2.03 -35.11 -2.78
N ARG A 80 2.40 -34.36 -3.82
CA ARG A 80 3.80 -34.30 -4.31
C ARG A 80 4.75 -33.74 -3.25
N TYR A 81 4.32 -32.74 -2.50
CA TYR A 81 5.13 -32.07 -1.48
C TYR A 81 5.27 -32.90 -0.21
N GLN A 82 4.23 -33.67 0.15
CA GLN A 82 4.29 -34.63 1.26
C GLN A 82 5.29 -35.76 0.96
N LEU A 83 5.30 -36.28 -0.28
CA LEU A 83 6.28 -37.28 -0.71
C LEU A 83 7.70 -36.71 -0.70
N ALA A 84 7.90 -35.48 -1.20
CA ALA A 84 9.19 -34.81 -1.15
C ALA A 84 9.69 -34.61 0.29
N LEU A 85 8.78 -34.22 1.21
CA LEU A 85 9.08 -34.09 2.63
C LEU A 85 9.48 -35.44 3.26
N ALA A 86 8.77 -36.52 2.93
CA ALA A 86 9.08 -37.86 3.40
C ALA A 86 10.46 -38.32 2.92
N ASN A 87 10.79 -38.10 1.65
CA ASN A 87 12.09 -38.42 1.07
C ASN A 87 13.22 -37.63 1.73
N ALA A 88 13.06 -36.32 1.91
CA ALA A 88 14.06 -35.48 2.58
C ALA A 88 14.27 -35.88 4.05
N LYS A 89 13.19 -36.29 4.75
CA LYS A 89 13.27 -36.80 6.12
C LYS A 89 14.04 -38.12 6.19
N ALA A 90 13.82 -39.02 5.24
CA ALA A 90 14.56 -40.28 5.13
C ALA A 90 16.04 -40.03 4.82
N HIS A 91 16.34 -39.10 3.91
CA HIS A 91 17.71 -38.73 3.57
C HIS A 91 18.46 -38.15 4.77
N LEU A 92 17.85 -37.23 5.53
CA LEU A 92 18.42 -36.70 6.77
C LEU A 92 18.68 -37.79 7.81
N ALA A 93 17.79 -38.77 7.94
CA ALA A 93 17.99 -39.89 8.86
C ALA A 93 19.21 -40.74 8.46
N ALA A 94 19.39 -41.00 7.15
CA ALA A 94 20.53 -41.75 6.63
C ALA A 94 21.86 -41.00 6.82
N THR A 95 21.91 -39.69 6.53
CA THR A 95 23.11 -38.86 6.72
C THR A 95 23.44 -38.69 8.20
N ARG A 96 22.43 -38.56 9.07
CA ARG A 96 22.61 -38.55 10.52
C ARG A 96 23.25 -39.83 11.03
N ALA A 97 22.76 -41.01 10.60
CA ALA A 97 23.35 -42.29 10.98
C ALA A 97 24.81 -42.40 10.53
N THR A 98 25.11 -41.93 9.32
CA THR A 98 26.48 -41.89 8.78
C THR A 98 27.39 -40.97 9.58
N LEU A 99 26.91 -39.77 9.92
CA LEU A 99 27.63 -38.81 10.77
C LEU A 99 27.93 -39.40 12.15
N GLU A 100 26.95 -40.03 12.79
CA GLU A 100 27.12 -40.66 14.09
C GLU A 100 28.18 -41.79 14.02
N MET A 101 28.13 -42.62 12.97
CA MET A 101 29.13 -43.67 12.73
C MET A 101 30.55 -43.10 12.54
N LYS A 102 30.72 -42.07 11.70
CA LYS A 102 32.03 -41.43 11.44
C LYS A 102 32.57 -40.70 12.67
N ARG A 103 31.70 -40.01 13.42
CA ARG A 103 32.08 -39.36 14.69
C ARG A 103 32.53 -40.38 15.74
N GLN A 104 31.82 -41.49 15.87
CA GLN A 104 32.24 -42.56 16.78
C GLN A 104 33.56 -43.18 16.34
N GLN A 105 33.78 -43.39 15.04
CA GLN A 105 35.05 -43.91 14.52
C GLN A 105 36.23 -42.97 14.82
N ALA A 106 36.06 -41.66 14.60
CA ALA A 106 37.07 -40.66 14.93
C ALA A 106 37.35 -40.62 16.44
N LYS A 107 36.31 -40.62 17.28
CA LYS A 107 36.46 -40.67 18.75
C LYS A 107 37.21 -41.92 19.22
N ARG A 108 36.90 -43.09 18.66
CA ARG A 108 37.58 -44.34 18.99
C ARG A 108 39.06 -44.30 18.61
N ARG A 109 39.40 -43.73 17.44
CA ARG A 109 40.80 -43.63 16.99
C ARG A 109 41.63 -42.69 17.85
N VAL A 110 41.09 -41.54 18.23
CA VAL A 110 41.77 -40.59 19.13
C VAL A 110 42.01 -41.18 20.52
N ALA A 111 41.17 -42.13 20.96
CA ALA A 111 41.32 -42.81 22.26
C ALA A 111 42.33 -43.98 22.25
N LEU A 112 42.89 -44.36 21.10
CA LEU A 112 43.93 -45.38 20.99
C LEU A 112 45.32 -44.78 21.27
N ASP A 113 46.27 -45.62 21.68
CA ASP A 113 47.64 -45.18 22.01
C ASP A 113 48.31 -44.46 20.82
N PRO A 114 48.98 -43.29 21.02
CA PRO A 114 49.61 -42.52 19.94
C PRO A 114 50.69 -43.30 19.17
N GLU A 115 51.27 -44.34 19.79
CA GLU A 115 52.28 -45.20 19.19
C GLU A 115 51.68 -46.18 18.15
N VAL A 116 50.35 -46.39 18.20
CA VAL A 116 49.61 -47.33 17.34
C VAL A 116 48.92 -46.63 16.16
N VAL A 117 48.68 -45.31 16.25
CA VAL A 117 47.91 -44.56 15.23
C VAL A 117 48.66 -43.29 14.78
N SER A 118 48.99 -43.21 13.49
CA SER A 118 49.62 -42.02 12.88
C SER A 118 48.73 -40.76 13.00
N ALA A 119 49.37 -39.60 13.15
CA ALA A 119 48.70 -38.30 13.15
C ALA A 119 47.92 -38.03 11.84
N GLU A 120 48.43 -38.50 10.70
CA GLU A 120 47.76 -38.42 9.40
C GLU A 120 46.43 -39.18 9.42
N GLN A 121 46.48 -40.41 9.94
CA GLN A 121 45.33 -41.32 10.01
C GLN A 121 44.23 -40.83 10.97
N ASN A 122 44.61 -40.04 11.99
CA ASN A 122 43.68 -39.32 12.85
C ASN A 122 43.04 -38.14 12.12
N ASN A 123 43.86 -37.34 11.42
CA ASN A 123 43.39 -36.22 10.61
C ASN A 123 42.39 -36.69 9.55
N ASP A 124 42.67 -37.79 8.85
CA ASP A 124 41.76 -38.38 7.85
C ASP A 124 40.39 -38.73 8.42
N THR A 125 40.33 -39.31 9.63
CA THR A 125 39.04 -39.60 10.25
C THR A 125 38.30 -38.39 10.75
N GLN A 126 39.04 -37.35 11.18
CA GLN A 126 38.45 -36.09 11.56
C GLN A 126 37.88 -35.36 10.34
N MET A 127 38.61 -35.37 9.21
CA MET A 127 38.13 -34.88 7.93
C MET A 127 36.90 -35.65 7.45
N ALA A 128 36.91 -36.99 7.51
CA ALA A 128 35.73 -37.80 7.17
C ALA A 128 34.51 -37.52 8.06
N ALA A 129 34.72 -37.19 9.34
CA ALA A 129 33.63 -36.79 10.24
C ALA A 129 33.12 -35.37 9.94
N GLN A 130 33.99 -34.47 9.51
CA GLN A 130 33.64 -33.12 9.03
C GLN A 130 32.85 -33.19 7.71
N GLU A 131 33.27 -34.01 6.75
CA GLU A 131 32.53 -34.26 5.51
C GLU A 131 31.14 -34.82 5.78
N ALA A 132 31.03 -35.79 6.68
CA ALA A 132 29.73 -36.33 7.09
C ALA A 132 28.85 -35.28 7.79
N MET A 133 29.45 -34.32 8.50
CA MET A 133 28.71 -33.21 9.11
C MET A 133 28.17 -32.27 8.04
N ALA A 134 28.99 -31.92 7.04
CA ALA A 134 28.56 -31.11 5.91
C ALA A 134 27.41 -31.78 5.13
N ALA A 135 27.51 -33.10 4.90
CA ALA A 135 26.44 -33.86 4.25
C ALA A 135 25.15 -33.91 5.09
N TYR A 136 25.25 -33.99 6.42
CA TYR A 136 24.12 -33.88 7.32
C TYR A 136 23.46 -32.49 7.25
N ASP A 137 24.26 -31.42 7.26
CA ASP A 137 23.76 -30.05 7.19
C ASP A 137 23.08 -29.77 5.84
N GLN A 138 23.61 -30.30 4.74
CA GLN A 138 22.96 -30.25 3.43
C GLN A 138 21.59 -30.95 3.45
N ALA A 139 21.53 -32.20 3.95
CA ALA A 139 20.27 -32.94 4.05
C ALA A 139 19.24 -32.23 4.95
N LYS A 140 19.72 -31.50 5.97
CA LYS A 140 18.86 -30.69 6.85
C LYS A 140 18.28 -29.50 6.08
N ALA A 141 19.08 -28.80 5.28
CA ALA A 141 18.61 -27.71 4.43
C ALA A 141 17.57 -28.19 3.39
N GLU A 142 17.79 -29.36 2.79
CA GLU A 142 16.83 -29.99 1.87
C GLU A 142 15.50 -30.33 2.55
N LEU A 143 15.56 -30.84 3.79
CA LEU A 143 14.35 -31.08 4.59
C LEU A 143 13.59 -29.78 4.86
N ASP A 144 14.29 -28.71 5.24
CA ASP A 144 13.65 -27.43 5.54
C ASP A 144 13.04 -26.78 4.28
N LEU A 145 13.68 -26.93 3.13
CA LEU A 145 13.11 -26.54 1.83
C LEU A 145 11.83 -27.33 1.51
N ALA A 146 11.85 -28.65 1.71
CA ALA A 146 10.67 -29.49 1.48
C ALA A 146 9.51 -29.12 2.42
N LYS A 147 9.78 -28.81 3.69
CA LYS A 147 8.78 -28.30 4.64
C LYS A 147 8.21 -26.96 4.18
N LEU A 148 9.06 -26.03 3.75
CA LEU A 148 8.62 -24.72 3.26
C LEU A 148 7.70 -24.88 2.05
N ASN A 149 8.09 -25.70 1.08
CA ASN A 149 7.27 -25.95 -0.11
C ASN A 149 5.91 -26.56 0.25
N LEU A 150 5.86 -27.49 1.21
CA LEU A 150 4.59 -28.03 1.70
C LEU A 150 3.72 -26.97 2.39
N GLN A 151 4.31 -26.09 3.20
CA GLN A 151 3.59 -24.98 3.83
C GLN A 151 3.05 -23.98 2.80
N ARG A 152 3.83 -23.72 1.73
CA ARG A 152 3.47 -22.83 0.63
C ARG A 152 2.47 -23.44 -0.36
N ALA A 153 2.13 -24.72 -0.23
CA ALA A 153 1.03 -25.33 -0.98
C ALA A 153 -0.34 -24.75 -0.56
N THR A 154 -0.48 -24.28 0.68
CA THR A 154 -1.67 -23.55 1.15
C THR A 154 -1.43 -22.05 1.05
N VAL A 155 -2.07 -21.39 0.09
CA VAL A 155 -1.93 -19.96 -0.12
C VAL A 155 -2.92 -19.23 0.79
N ARG A 156 -2.40 -18.27 1.57
CA ARG A 156 -3.14 -17.52 2.59
C ARG A 156 -3.17 -16.03 2.30
N ALA A 157 -4.19 -15.34 2.82
CA ALA A 157 -4.32 -13.90 2.72
C ALA A 157 -3.20 -13.17 3.49
N PRO A 158 -2.41 -12.28 2.84
CA PRO A 158 -1.37 -11.53 3.53
C PRO A 158 -1.90 -10.32 4.32
N VAL A 159 -3.08 -9.82 3.96
CA VAL A 159 -3.73 -8.63 4.52
C VAL A 159 -5.22 -8.88 4.75
N ASN A 160 -5.87 -8.03 5.55
CA ASN A 160 -7.33 -8.02 5.66
C ASN A 160 -7.91 -7.29 4.45
N GLY A 161 -8.91 -7.84 3.79
CA GLY A 161 -9.40 -7.20 2.57
C GLY A 161 -10.49 -7.96 1.85
N TYR A 162 -10.87 -7.42 0.70
CA TYR A 162 -11.88 -8.01 -0.16
C TYR A 162 -11.22 -8.73 -1.33
N VAL A 163 -11.59 -9.99 -1.55
CA VAL A 163 -11.13 -10.76 -2.71
C VAL A 163 -11.78 -10.20 -3.98
N THR A 164 -11.00 -10.00 -5.04
CA THR A 164 -11.51 -9.53 -6.32
C THR A 164 -10.86 -10.29 -7.47
N ASN A 165 -11.60 -10.43 -8.57
CA ASN A 165 -11.16 -11.09 -9.79
C ASN A 165 -10.74 -12.54 -9.53
N LEU A 166 -11.56 -13.27 -8.77
CA LEU A 166 -11.36 -14.69 -8.50
C LEU A 166 -11.61 -15.51 -9.78
N LEU A 167 -10.54 -15.77 -10.53
CA LEU A 167 -10.59 -16.56 -11.77
C LEU A 167 -10.30 -18.05 -11.53
N LEU A 168 -9.81 -18.39 -10.34
CA LEU A 168 -9.32 -19.72 -10.00
C LEU A 168 -10.48 -20.66 -9.63
N ARG A 169 -10.50 -21.86 -10.22
CA ARG A 169 -11.45 -22.91 -9.87
C ARG A 169 -10.73 -24.17 -9.37
N PRO A 170 -11.37 -24.98 -8.51
CA PRO A 170 -10.87 -26.32 -8.20
C PRO A 170 -10.64 -27.12 -9.48
N GLY A 171 -9.46 -27.71 -9.61
CA GLY A 171 -9.02 -28.43 -10.79
C GLY A 171 -8.08 -27.66 -11.70
N ASP A 172 -8.02 -26.32 -11.61
CA ASP A 172 -7.10 -25.50 -12.39
C ASP A 172 -5.64 -25.73 -12.00
N TYR A 173 -4.71 -25.36 -12.89
CA TYR A 173 -3.28 -25.38 -12.59
C TYR A 173 -2.80 -24.00 -12.12
N ALA A 174 -2.23 -23.96 -10.92
CA ALA A 174 -1.57 -22.78 -10.37
C ALA A 174 -0.10 -22.78 -10.79
N ALA A 175 0.28 -21.81 -11.63
CA ALA A 175 1.66 -21.57 -12.02
C ALA A 175 2.34 -20.61 -11.03
N VAL A 176 3.64 -20.83 -10.79
CA VAL A 176 4.42 -20.01 -9.86
C VAL A 176 4.51 -18.58 -10.38
N GLY A 177 4.25 -17.60 -9.51
CA GLY A 177 4.35 -16.17 -9.84
C GLY A 177 3.24 -15.60 -10.72
N ALA A 178 2.32 -16.43 -11.23
CA ALA A 178 1.18 -15.96 -12.02
C ALA A 178 0.02 -15.55 -11.08
N PRO A 179 -0.50 -14.31 -11.17
CA PRO A 179 -1.58 -13.87 -10.31
C PRO A 179 -2.88 -14.57 -10.68
N LYS A 180 -3.59 -15.10 -9.67
CA LYS A 180 -4.86 -15.82 -9.85
C LYS A 180 -6.06 -15.09 -9.25
N MET A 181 -5.80 -14.18 -8.32
CA MET A 181 -6.77 -13.29 -7.71
C MET A 181 -6.04 -12.07 -7.14
N ALA A 182 -6.80 -11.06 -6.73
CA ALA A 182 -6.25 -9.94 -5.98
C ALA A 182 -7.05 -9.70 -4.70
N ILE A 183 -6.41 -9.09 -3.71
CA ILE A 183 -7.06 -8.65 -2.48
C ILE A 183 -6.93 -7.13 -2.41
N VAL A 184 -8.06 -6.45 -2.28
CA VAL A 184 -8.12 -5.03 -1.98
C VAL A 184 -8.00 -4.87 -0.47
N ASP A 185 -6.87 -4.32 -0.02
CA ASP A 185 -6.57 -4.12 1.39
C ASP A 185 -7.54 -3.12 2.02
N ALA A 186 -8.29 -3.57 3.03
CA ALA A 186 -9.33 -2.78 3.68
C ALA A 186 -8.76 -1.68 4.58
N ASP A 187 -7.52 -1.82 5.03
CA ASP A 187 -6.89 -0.90 5.98
C ASP A 187 -6.10 0.22 5.28
N SER A 188 -6.00 0.19 3.94
CA SER A 188 -5.20 1.13 3.15
C SER A 188 -5.99 1.98 2.17
N PHE A 189 -7.22 2.38 2.48
CA PHE A 189 -7.93 3.35 1.62
C PHE A 189 -7.35 4.77 1.73
N TRP A 190 -7.05 5.39 0.59
CA TRP A 190 -6.71 6.81 0.48
C TRP A 190 -7.41 7.44 -0.72
N VAL A 191 -7.34 8.78 -0.82
CA VAL A 191 -7.93 9.53 -1.93
C VAL A 191 -6.86 10.35 -2.62
N TYR A 192 -6.88 10.35 -3.95
CA TYR A 192 -6.21 11.38 -4.74
C TYR A 192 -7.22 12.45 -5.12
N GLY A 193 -7.00 13.68 -4.69
CA GLY A 193 -7.70 14.85 -5.22
C GLY A 193 -6.85 15.49 -6.31
N TYR A 194 -7.39 15.65 -7.51
CA TYR A 194 -6.70 16.29 -8.63
C TYR A 194 -6.99 17.80 -8.61
N PHE A 195 -6.05 18.60 -8.11
CA PHE A 195 -6.21 20.05 -7.95
C PHE A 195 -5.53 20.83 -9.07
N GLU A 196 -6.14 21.94 -9.49
CA GLU A 196 -5.51 22.89 -10.42
C GLU A 196 -4.21 23.45 -9.82
N GLU A 197 -3.14 23.49 -10.62
CA GLU A 197 -1.83 24.02 -10.22
C GLU A 197 -1.91 25.42 -9.58
N THR A 198 -2.81 26.28 -10.10
CA THR A 198 -3.06 27.62 -9.58
C THR A 198 -3.54 27.63 -8.12
N ARG A 199 -4.23 26.57 -7.68
CA ARG A 199 -4.81 26.47 -6.33
C ARG A 199 -3.89 25.80 -5.31
N LEU A 200 -2.81 25.15 -5.75
CA LEU A 200 -1.89 24.44 -4.84
C LEU A 200 -1.12 25.37 -3.90
N ARG A 201 -0.99 26.66 -4.23
CA ARG A 201 -0.36 27.66 -3.35
C ARG A 201 -1.02 27.73 -1.96
N HIS A 202 -2.28 27.31 -1.88
CA HIS A 202 -3.08 27.30 -0.65
C HIS A 202 -3.21 25.90 -0.04
N VAL A 203 -2.44 24.91 -0.49
CA VAL A 203 -2.47 23.54 0.02
C VAL A 203 -1.13 23.17 0.64
N GLN A 204 -1.14 22.76 1.90
CA GLN A 204 0.04 22.28 2.60
C GLN A 204 -0.16 20.87 3.14
N VAL A 205 0.95 20.14 3.30
CA VAL A 205 0.95 18.82 3.92
C VAL A 205 0.50 18.97 5.38
N GLY A 206 -0.47 18.15 5.80
CA GLY A 206 -1.09 18.20 7.11
C GLY A 206 -2.41 18.97 7.18
N ASP A 207 -2.79 19.71 6.13
CA ASP A 207 -4.07 20.44 6.12
C ASP A 207 -5.26 19.48 6.26
N PRO A 208 -6.31 19.87 7.02
CA PRO A 208 -7.52 19.07 7.14
C PRO A 208 -8.29 19.09 5.81
N ALA A 209 -8.73 17.91 5.39
CA ALA A 209 -9.50 17.70 4.17
C ALA A 209 -10.84 17.03 4.48
N GLN A 210 -11.87 17.43 3.73
CA GLN A 210 -13.18 16.80 3.72
C GLN A 210 -13.38 16.12 2.37
N VAL A 211 -13.61 14.81 2.41
CA VAL A 211 -13.86 13.99 1.23
C VAL A 211 -15.33 13.61 1.22
N THR A 212 -16.04 13.92 0.15
CA THR A 212 -17.44 13.51 -0.04
C THR A 212 -17.49 12.58 -1.25
N LEU A 213 -17.83 11.30 -1.02
CA LEU A 213 -17.99 10.34 -2.12
C LEU A 213 -19.17 10.75 -3.01
N LEU A 214 -19.06 10.52 -4.32
CA LEU A 214 -20.18 10.76 -5.23
C LEU A 214 -21.36 9.86 -4.83
N GLY A 215 -22.56 10.45 -4.72
CA GLY A 215 -23.75 9.74 -4.24
C GLY A 215 -23.89 9.65 -2.72
N HIS A 216 -22.93 10.16 -1.95
CA HIS A 216 -23.03 10.26 -0.48
C HIS A 216 -23.12 11.71 -0.02
N THR A 217 -23.91 11.97 1.03
CA THR A 217 -24.05 13.31 1.61
C THR A 217 -23.10 13.56 2.78
N LYS A 218 -22.58 12.49 3.40
CA LYS A 218 -21.71 12.59 4.57
C LYS A 218 -20.25 12.74 4.16
N ALA A 219 -19.61 13.82 4.62
CA ALA A 219 -18.19 14.02 4.44
C ALA A 219 -17.37 13.11 5.36
N ILE A 220 -16.36 12.45 4.78
CA ILE A 220 -15.32 11.69 5.47
C ILE A 220 -14.17 12.65 5.79
N SER A 221 -13.69 12.61 7.03
CA SER A 221 -12.56 13.44 7.45
C SER A 221 -11.24 12.79 7.04
N GLY A 222 -10.34 13.60 6.51
CA GLY A 222 -8.99 13.21 6.11
C GLY A 222 -7.98 14.34 6.32
N ARG A 223 -6.72 14.07 6.01
CA ARG A 223 -5.65 15.07 5.97
C ARG A 223 -4.83 14.93 4.71
N VAL A 224 -4.29 16.06 4.25
CA VAL A 224 -3.31 16.06 3.17
C VAL A 224 -2.06 15.33 3.66
N ALA A 225 -1.77 14.18 3.05
CA ALA A 225 -0.63 13.35 3.39
C ALA A 225 0.60 13.73 2.57
N SER A 226 0.42 13.97 1.28
CA SER A 226 1.48 14.41 0.38
C SER A 226 0.91 15.09 -0.85
N ILE A 227 1.74 15.88 -1.51
CA ILE A 227 1.48 16.47 -2.83
C ILE A 227 2.42 15.77 -3.81
N ALA A 228 1.93 15.36 -4.97
CA ALA A 228 2.76 14.69 -5.96
C ALA A 228 3.84 15.64 -6.50
N TYR A 229 5.07 15.12 -6.61
CA TYR A 229 6.22 15.84 -7.17
C TYR A 229 6.43 15.58 -8.66
N ALA A 230 5.73 14.61 -9.24
CA ALA A 230 5.82 14.24 -10.66
C ALA A 230 4.45 13.81 -11.20
N ILE A 231 4.18 14.13 -12.46
CA ILE A 231 2.95 13.80 -13.20
C ILE A 231 3.37 13.18 -14.54
N ALA A 232 2.70 12.11 -14.97
CA ALA A 232 2.95 11.52 -16.28
C ALA A 232 2.32 12.40 -17.37
N ASP A 233 3.09 12.82 -18.37
CA ASP A 233 2.55 13.45 -19.58
C ASP A 233 2.22 12.35 -20.61
N ARG A 234 0.93 12.19 -20.97
CA ARG A 234 0.51 11.16 -21.95
C ARG A 234 1.03 11.45 -23.36
N ASP A 235 1.31 12.71 -23.69
CA ASP A 235 1.81 13.09 -25.02
C ASP A 235 3.34 12.96 -25.13
N ASN A 236 4.04 12.76 -24.01
CA ASN A 236 5.48 12.47 -23.97
C ASN A 236 5.83 11.47 -22.85
N PRO A 237 5.52 10.17 -23.03
CA PRO A 237 5.59 9.18 -21.96
C PRO A 237 7.04 8.89 -21.54
N VAL A 238 7.48 9.50 -20.45
CA VAL A 238 8.65 9.06 -19.68
C VAL A 238 8.16 8.04 -18.64
N ALA A 239 8.37 6.75 -18.93
CA ALA A 239 8.14 5.60 -18.06
C ALA A 239 6.68 5.46 -17.49
N PRO A 240 5.84 4.60 -18.09
CA PRO A 240 4.43 4.41 -17.72
C PRO A 240 4.12 3.96 -16.28
N ASP A 241 5.11 3.44 -15.55
CA ASP A 241 4.87 2.64 -14.33
C ASP A 241 5.25 3.36 -13.02
N LEU A 242 5.82 4.57 -13.10
CA LEU A 242 6.39 5.27 -11.94
C LEU A 242 5.73 6.64 -11.65
N THR A 243 4.77 7.07 -12.45
CA THR A 243 4.17 8.42 -12.36
C THR A 243 2.65 8.37 -12.38
N ALA A 244 2.00 9.33 -11.72
CA ALA A 244 0.54 9.36 -11.62
C ALA A 244 -0.11 9.80 -12.94
N ASP A 245 -1.05 8.99 -13.44
CA ASP A 245 -1.83 9.26 -14.66
C ASP A 245 -2.93 10.31 -14.41
N VAL A 246 -2.91 11.36 -15.22
CA VAL A 246 -3.88 12.46 -15.21
C VAL A 246 -4.26 12.73 -16.66
N ASN A 247 -5.56 12.81 -16.95
CA ASN A 247 -6.07 12.98 -18.32
C ASN A 247 -6.18 14.48 -18.69
N PRO A 248 -5.34 15.05 -19.58
CA PRO A 248 -5.56 16.38 -20.12
C PRO A 248 -6.63 16.37 -21.23
N VAL A 249 -7.42 17.44 -21.32
CA VAL A 249 -8.34 17.68 -22.45
C VAL A 249 -7.72 18.72 -23.41
N PHE A 250 -7.53 18.31 -24.68
CA PHE A 250 -6.99 18.97 -25.89
C PHE A 250 -7.55 20.40 -26.23
N ASN A 251 -6.96 21.33 -27.03
CA ASN A 251 -5.64 21.48 -27.69
C ASN A 251 -5.24 22.95 -28.10
N TRP A 252 -5.85 24.03 -27.60
CA TRP A 252 -5.46 25.42 -28.01
C TRP A 252 -5.63 26.50 -26.93
N VAL A 253 -5.85 26.09 -25.68
CA VAL A 253 -5.73 26.93 -24.48
C VAL A 253 -4.98 26.11 -23.45
N ARG A 254 -3.86 26.62 -22.90
CA ARG A 254 -3.17 25.95 -21.78
C ARG A 254 -4.07 26.04 -20.54
N LEU A 255 -4.76 24.95 -20.21
CA LEU A 255 -5.43 24.81 -18.92
C LEU A 255 -4.38 24.43 -17.86
N ALA A 256 -4.61 24.83 -16.61
CA ALA A 256 -3.73 24.44 -15.50
C ALA A 256 -3.69 22.90 -15.39
N SER A 257 -2.49 22.35 -15.26
CA SER A 257 -2.30 20.93 -14.98
C SER A 257 -2.96 20.58 -13.65
N ARG A 258 -3.49 19.35 -13.55
CA ARG A 258 -4.07 18.86 -12.30
C ARG A 258 -3.04 18.03 -11.55
N ILE A 259 -2.63 18.52 -10.39
CA ILE A 259 -1.64 17.86 -9.54
C ILE A 259 -2.37 16.97 -8.53
N PRO A 260 -2.05 15.67 -8.47
CA PRO A 260 -2.63 14.78 -7.49
C PRO A 260 -2.12 15.12 -6.09
N VAL A 261 -3.06 15.39 -5.19
CA VAL A 261 -2.83 15.55 -3.76
C VAL A 261 -3.36 14.31 -3.06
N ARG A 262 -2.48 13.61 -2.33
CA ARG A 262 -2.83 12.41 -1.57
C ARG A 262 -3.44 12.79 -0.24
N ILE A 263 -4.60 12.22 0.06
CA ILE A 263 -5.37 12.47 1.27
C ILE A 263 -5.50 11.16 2.02
N LYS A 264 -4.98 11.12 3.24
CA LYS A 264 -5.17 10.00 4.16
C LYS A 264 -6.53 10.16 4.84
N LEU A 265 -7.35 9.11 4.76
CA LEU A 265 -8.64 9.06 5.44
C LEU A 265 -8.41 8.70 6.92
N GLU A 266 -9.08 9.39 7.84
CA GLU A 266 -8.89 9.15 9.28
C GLU A 266 -9.90 8.17 9.85
N LYS A 267 -11.18 8.38 9.53
CA LYS A 267 -12.28 7.55 10.04
C LYS A 267 -13.31 7.35 8.95
N ILE A 268 -13.37 6.13 8.45
CA ILE A 268 -14.38 5.69 7.50
C ILE A 268 -15.60 5.24 8.32
N PRO A 269 -16.78 5.85 8.14
CA PRO A 269 -17.99 5.40 8.82
C PRO A 269 -18.35 3.97 8.39
N ALA A 270 -18.75 3.10 9.33
CA ALA A 270 -19.05 1.69 9.06
C ALA A 270 -20.22 1.48 8.07
N ASN A 271 -21.05 2.50 7.85
CA ASN A 271 -22.19 2.46 6.94
C ASN A 271 -21.86 2.92 5.51
N VAL A 272 -20.59 3.23 5.19
CA VAL A 272 -20.18 3.68 3.87
C VAL A 272 -19.39 2.57 3.18
N HIS A 273 -19.98 1.99 2.13
CA HIS A 273 -19.27 1.07 1.26
C HIS A 273 -18.29 1.86 0.39
N ILE A 274 -16.99 1.69 0.64
CA ILE A 274 -15.92 2.33 -0.13
C ILE A 274 -15.27 1.30 -1.05
N ALA A 275 -15.15 1.64 -2.33
CA ALA A 275 -14.44 0.83 -3.31
C ALA A 275 -13.34 1.66 -3.96
N ALA A 276 -12.22 1.01 -4.28
CA ALA A 276 -11.18 1.62 -5.10
C ALA A 276 -11.78 1.98 -6.47
N GLY A 277 -11.47 3.19 -6.96
CA GLY A 277 -12.02 3.73 -8.21
C GLY A 277 -13.23 4.65 -8.04
N MET A 278 -13.86 4.71 -6.86
CA MET A 278 -14.97 5.65 -6.63
C MET A 278 -14.53 7.11 -6.82
N THR A 279 -15.41 7.88 -7.47
CA THR A 279 -15.24 9.33 -7.62
C THR A 279 -15.66 10.05 -6.34
N CYS A 280 -14.92 11.09 -5.95
CA CYS A 280 -15.26 11.90 -4.79
C CYS A 280 -14.92 13.37 -5.01
N THR A 281 -15.57 14.23 -4.23
CA THR A 281 -15.22 15.65 -4.13
C THR A 281 -14.34 15.85 -2.91
N VAL A 282 -13.22 16.52 -3.09
CA VAL A 282 -12.31 16.90 -2.01
C VAL A 282 -12.41 18.39 -1.79
N VAL A 283 -12.55 18.80 -0.53
CA VAL A 283 -12.42 20.18 -0.08
C VAL A 283 -11.32 20.23 0.97
N ILE A 284 -10.25 20.99 0.72
CA ILE A 284 -9.19 21.23 1.68
C ILE A 284 -9.52 22.51 2.46
N LYS A 285 -9.37 22.46 3.78
CA LYS A 285 -9.56 23.61 4.66
C LYS A 285 -8.19 24.08 5.15
N PRO A 286 -7.51 24.97 4.43
CA PRO A 286 -6.15 25.38 4.80
C PRO A 286 -6.14 26.03 6.19
N ARG A 287 -5.23 25.56 7.05
CA ARG A 287 -5.18 26.02 8.45
C ARG A 287 -4.68 27.47 8.56
N HIS A 288 -3.85 27.92 7.63
CA HIS A 288 -3.21 29.24 7.65
C HIS A 288 -4.07 30.39 7.09
N GLY A 289 -5.24 30.12 6.50
CA GLY A 289 -6.17 31.19 6.08
C GLY A 289 -6.69 32.05 7.25
N ASN A 290 -6.58 31.56 8.49
CA ASN A 290 -6.95 32.29 9.70
C ASN A 290 -5.79 33.04 10.37
N GLU A 291 -4.53 32.58 10.23
CA GLU A 291 -3.37 33.22 10.87
C GLU A 291 -2.86 34.45 10.09
N ALA A 292 -2.93 34.44 8.76
CA ALA A 292 -2.62 35.62 7.94
C ALA A 292 -3.60 36.80 8.20
N LYS A 293 -4.82 36.50 8.66
CA LYS A 293 -5.79 37.52 9.13
C LYS A 293 -5.46 38.05 10.51
N ALA A 294 -4.87 37.25 11.41
CA ALA A 294 -4.45 37.73 12.74
C ALA A 294 -3.21 38.63 12.66
N ALA A 295 -2.26 38.30 11.79
CA ALA A 295 -1.01 39.08 11.65
C ALA A 295 -1.20 40.44 10.95
N SER A 296 -2.22 40.61 10.12
CA SER A 296 -2.48 41.87 9.39
C SER A 296 -3.28 42.91 10.19
N ILE A 297 -3.89 42.53 11.32
CA ILE A 297 -4.66 43.45 12.18
C ILE A 297 -3.75 44.20 13.19
N ILE A 298 -2.54 43.69 13.48
CA ILE A 298 -1.66 44.25 14.53
C ILE A 298 -0.75 45.38 14.02
N LYS A 299 -0.69 45.65 12.71
CA LYS A 299 0.20 46.68 12.15
C LYS A 299 -0.55 48.00 11.89
N THR A 300 -0.94 48.69 12.95
CA THR A 300 -1.30 50.12 12.87
C THR A 300 -0.02 50.96 12.98
N PRO A 301 0.26 51.91 12.07
CA PRO A 301 1.39 52.82 12.22
C PRO A 301 1.03 53.93 13.21
N THR A 302 1.82 54.08 14.26
CA THR A 302 1.81 55.24 15.15
C THR A 302 2.29 56.47 14.37
N PRO A 303 1.60 57.62 14.42
CA PRO A 303 2.08 58.84 13.78
C PRO A 303 3.21 59.45 14.63
N GLY A 304 4.33 59.75 13.97
CA GLY A 304 5.38 60.65 14.45
C GLY A 304 5.27 61.99 13.76
#